data_AF-A0A2N2YNZ6-F1
#
_entry.id   AF-A0A2N2YNZ6-F1
#
_cell.length_a   1.000
_cell.length_b   1.000
_cell.length_c   1.000
_cell.angle_alpha   90.00
_cell.angle_beta   90.00
_cell.angle_gamma   90.00
#
_symmetry.space_group_name_H-M   'P 1'
#
loop_
_entity.id
_entity.type
_entity.pdbx_description
1 polymer ?
#
loop_
_entity_poly.entity_id
_entity_poly.type
_entity_poly.pdbx_seq_one_letter_code
_entity_poly.pdbx_strand_id
1 'polypeptide(L)'
;MRNGILLLAFLLHMTVLAQNDTLSIKELGESKIIIESMPEFVGGLGEWNKYIKTKTIFTKKALDAGAEGKVYVSFWVEKDGTITNPTILKGLHPDLDSIILTIITNMPNWKPALENGEPIRHDYFIPIEFNPTDYQNARLQDQEKYWRKKGKKQFYKKCLKELGKNQSECDCLFEIIIKSDKYVSVEEINLVELFETNECK
;
A
#
# COMPACT_ATOMS: atom_id res chain seq x y z
N MET A 1 -82.36 41.07 -20.97
CA MET A 1 -82.20 41.60 -22.34
C MET A 1 -80.72 41.72 -22.65
N ARG A 2 -80.29 41.03 -23.71
CA ARG A 2 -79.22 41.33 -24.67
C ARG A 2 -78.02 42.23 -24.29
N ASN A 3 -76.84 41.69 -24.62
CA ASN A 3 -75.65 42.33 -25.21
C ASN A 3 -74.70 43.04 -24.22
N GLY A 4 -73.39 42.86 -24.21
CA GLY A 4 -72.45 42.13 -25.07
C GLY A 4 -71.08 42.79 -24.97
N ILE A 5 -70.03 41.99 -25.23
CA ILE A 5 -68.83 42.36 -26.01
C ILE A 5 -67.66 43.13 -25.32
N LEU A 6 -66.49 42.48 -25.42
CA LEU A 6 -65.10 42.95 -25.59
C LEU A 6 -64.25 43.44 -24.40
N LEU A 7 -63.37 42.52 -23.98
CA LEU A 7 -61.90 42.63 -23.98
C LEU A 7 -61.29 44.04 -23.91
N LEU A 8 -60.52 44.31 -22.85
CA LEU A 8 -59.28 45.09 -22.94
C LEU A 8 -58.31 44.70 -21.82
N ALA A 9 -57.05 44.56 -22.22
CA ALA A 9 -55.91 44.05 -21.50
C ALA A 9 -55.54 44.87 -20.26
N PHE A 10 -55.03 44.20 -19.22
CA PHE A 10 -53.88 44.73 -18.48
C PHE A 10 -53.04 43.57 -17.98
N LEU A 11 -52.04 43.23 -18.81
CA LEU A 11 -50.87 42.46 -18.40
C LEU A 11 -50.30 43.12 -17.15
N LEU A 12 -50.49 42.49 -15.99
CA LEU A 12 -49.65 42.70 -14.83
C LEU A 12 -48.23 42.34 -15.24
N HIS A 13 -47.51 43.32 -15.77
CA HIS A 13 -46.06 43.34 -15.79
C HIS A 13 -45.64 43.25 -14.33
N MET A 14 -45.38 42.03 -13.88
CA MET A 14 -44.46 41.79 -12.78
C MET A 14 -43.10 42.32 -13.27
N THR A 15 -42.87 43.63 -13.15
CA THR A 15 -41.50 44.14 -13.16
C THR A 15 -40.89 43.63 -11.86
N VAL A 16 -40.35 42.42 -11.95
CA VAL A 16 -39.34 41.91 -11.04
C VAL A 16 -38.23 42.95 -11.08
N LEU A 17 -38.13 43.78 -10.05
CA LEU A 17 -36.87 44.42 -9.72
C LEU A 17 -35.99 43.30 -9.21
N ALA A 18 -35.31 42.61 -10.13
CA ALA A 18 -34.09 41.92 -9.78
C ALA A 18 -33.14 43.04 -9.34
N GLN A 19 -33.02 43.23 -8.02
CA GLN A 19 -31.88 43.93 -7.48
C GLN A 19 -30.69 43.02 -7.80
N ASN A 20 -30.11 43.21 -8.98
CA ASN A 20 -28.77 42.75 -9.26
C ASN A 20 -27.88 43.60 -8.38
N ASP A 21 -27.75 43.17 -7.13
CA ASP A 21 -26.56 43.45 -6.35
C ASP A 21 -25.43 42.84 -7.15
N THR A 22 -24.90 43.65 -8.06
CA THR A 22 -23.59 43.44 -8.64
C THR A 22 -22.68 43.56 -7.45
N LEU A 23 -22.42 42.41 -6.80
CA LEU A 23 -21.32 42.27 -5.88
C LEU A 23 -20.11 42.72 -6.68
N SER A 24 -19.68 43.94 -6.41
CA SER A 24 -18.33 44.38 -6.71
C SER A 24 -17.44 43.37 -6.00
N ILE A 25 -17.02 42.33 -6.75
CA ILE A 25 -15.84 41.56 -6.40
C ILE A 25 -14.70 42.56 -6.58
N LYS A 26 -14.55 43.37 -5.53
CA LYS A 26 -13.39 44.19 -5.25
C LYS A 26 -12.20 43.26 -5.44
N GLU A 27 -11.38 43.57 -6.44
CA GLU A 27 -10.17 42.88 -6.86
C GLU A 27 -9.46 42.20 -5.67
N LEU A 28 -9.84 40.95 -5.38
CA LEU A 28 -8.95 40.03 -4.71
C LEU A 28 -7.99 39.67 -5.82
N GLY A 29 -6.82 40.32 -5.82
CA GLY A 29 -5.74 39.95 -6.71
C GLY A 29 -5.57 38.44 -6.62
N GLU A 30 -6.02 37.74 -7.65
CA GLU A 30 -5.80 36.32 -7.82
C GLU A 30 -4.29 36.18 -8.02
N SER A 31 -3.54 36.05 -6.92
CA SER A 31 -2.22 35.46 -6.98
C SER A 31 -2.46 34.02 -7.43
N LYS A 32 -2.45 33.80 -8.74
CA LYS A 32 -2.49 32.48 -9.32
C LYS A 32 -1.25 31.76 -8.79
N ILE A 33 -1.44 30.90 -7.79
CA ILE A 33 -0.41 30.00 -7.26
C ILE A 33 -0.10 29.04 -8.40
N ILE A 34 0.96 29.30 -9.16
CA ILE A 34 1.43 28.41 -10.21
C ILE A 34 2.50 27.54 -9.57
N ILE A 35 2.10 26.37 -9.09
CA ILE A 35 3.04 25.33 -8.72
C ILE A 35 3.63 24.78 -10.02
N GLU A 36 4.93 25.00 -10.22
CA GLU A 36 5.67 24.57 -11.40
C GLU A 36 5.97 23.08 -11.35
N SER A 37 6.23 22.55 -10.15
CA SER A 37 6.43 21.11 -9.94
C SER A 37 5.94 20.65 -8.58
N MET A 38 5.32 19.47 -8.54
CA MET A 38 4.91 18.79 -7.31
C MET A 38 6.10 18.13 -6.62
N PRO A 39 6.00 17.81 -5.31
CA PRO A 39 7.02 17.03 -4.63
C PRO A 39 7.21 15.65 -5.27
N GLU A 40 8.45 15.18 -5.32
CA GLU A 40 8.80 13.92 -5.97
C GLU A 40 9.77 13.12 -5.10
N PHE A 41 9.51 11.82 -4.92
CA PHE A 41 10.46 10.91 -4.26
C PHE A 41 11.81 10.94 -5.00
N VAL A 42 12.92 10.81 -4.28
CA VAL A 42 14.25 10.81 -4.90
C VAL A 42 14.38 9.64 -5.90
N GLY A 43 14.71 9.95 -7.15
CA GLY A 43 14.73 8.96 -8.24
C GLY A 43 13.36 8.63 -8.85
N GLY A 44 12.31 9.34 -8.44
CA GLY A 44 10.97 9.28 -9.01
C GLY A 44 10.17 8.04 -8.64
N LEU A 45 9.07 7.82 -9.37
CA LEU A 45 8.09 6.77 -9.07
C LEU A 45 8.69 5.35 -9.05
N GLY A 46 9.69 5.09 -9.89
CA GLY A 46 10.37 3.79 -9.94
C GLY A 46 11.10 3.47 -8.64
N GLU A 47 11.84 4.42 -8.09
CA GLU A 47 12.55 4.26 -6.81
C GLU A 47 11.58 4.27 -5.62
N TRP A 48 10.50 5.06 -5.68
CA TRP A 48 9.41 4.98 -4.72
C TRP A 48 8.83 3.56 -4.62
N ASN A 49 8.48 2.95 -5.77
CA ASN A 49 7.90 1.61 -5.81
C ASN A 49 8.86 0.56 -5.22
N LYS A 50 10.16 0.66 -5.50
CA LYS A 50 11.18 -0.21 -4.90
C LYS A 50 11.29 0.01 -3.40
N TYR A 51 11.32 1.26 -2.95
CA TYR A 51 11.44 1.63 -1.55
C TYR A 51 10.26 1.05 -0.75
N ILE A 52 9.02 1.29 -1.18
CA ILE A 52 7.84 0.76 -0.51
C ILE A 52 7.80 -0.76 -0.55
N LYS A 53 8.01 -1.39 -1.71
CA LYS A 53 7.97 -2.86 -1.82
C LYS A 53 8.98 -3.55 -0.90
N THR A 54 10.14 -2.94 -0.65
CA THR A 54 11.18 -3.52 0.21
C THR A 54 10.99 -3.22 1.69
N LYS A 55 10.24 -2.18 2.03
CA LYS A 55 10.06 -1.71 3.42
C LYS A 55 8.71 -2.13 4.01
N THR A 56 7.68 -2.26 3.18
CA THR A 56 6.33 -2.67 3.62
C THR A 56 6.35 -4.13 4.03
N ILE A 57 5.95 -4.38 5.28
CA ILE A 57 5.86 -5.72 5.85
C ILE A 57 4.40 -5.97 6.20
N PHE A 58 3.82 -6.98 5.57
CA PHE A 58 2.50 -7.48 5.95
C PHE A 58 2.65 -8.36 7.20
N THR A 59 2.01 -8.01 8.32
CA THR A 59 2.17 -8.74 9.58
C THR A 59 1.20 -9.93 9.68
N LYS A 60 1.60 -10.98 10.41
CA LYS A 60 0.72 -12.13 10.66
C LYS A 60 -0.57 -11.71 11.38
N LYS A 61 -0.49 -10.78 12.34
CA LYS A 61 -1.66 -10.26 13.06
C LYS A 61 -2.66 -9.58 12.13
N ALA A 62 -2.18 -8.76 11.20
CA ALA A 62 -3.03 -8.14 10.20
C ALA A 62 -3.65 -9.18 9.26
N LEU A 63 -2.92 -10.25 8.95
CA LEU A 63 -3.42 -11.35 8.11
C LEU A 63 -4.53 -12.13 8.84
N ASP A 64 -4.28 -12.50 10.08
CA ASP A 64 -5.22 -13.24 10.94
C ASP A 64 -6.50 -12.40 11.18
N ALA A 65 -6.39 -11.07 11.14
CA ALA A 65 -7.51 -10.13 11.20
C ALA A 65 -8.21 -9.88 9.85
N GLY A 66 -7.75 -10.50 8.76
CA GLY A 66 -8.32 -10.32 7.42
C GLY A 66 -8.15 -8.91 6.84
N ALA A 67 -7.10 -8.18 7.26
CA ALA A 67 -6.85 -6.83 6.78
C ALA A 67 -6.43 -6.85 5.30
N GLU A 68 -7.09 -6.04 4.48
CA GLU A 68 -6.76 -5.88 3.06
C GLU A 68 -7.18 -4.48 2.60
N GLY A 69 -6.44 -3.90 1.65
CA GLY A 69 -6.80 -2.65 0.99
C GLY A 69 -5.71 -1.60 1.10
N LYS A 70 -6.09 -0.34 1.34
CA LYS A 70 -5.15 0.80 1.31
C LYS A 70 -5.10 1.54 2.64
N VAL A 71 -3.88 1.77 3.13
CA VAL A 71 -3.57 2.77 4.17
C VAL A 71 -3.33 4.10 3.47
N TYR A 72 -4.01 5.13 3.93
CA TYR A 72 -3.90 6.48 3.40
C TYR A 72 -3.11 7.33 4.37
N VAL A 73 -1.98 7.85 3.92
CA VAL A 73 -1.06 8.67 4.72
C VAL A 73 -0.88 10.05 4.09
N SER A 74 -0.83 11.08 4.91
CA SER A 74 -0.38 12.41 4.54
C SER A 74 0.88 12.80 5.30
N PHE A 75 1.68 13.68 4.72
CA PHE A 75 2.87 14.26 5.33
C PHE A 75 3.23 15.56 4.61
N TRP A 76 4.12 16.35 5.20
CA TRP A 76 4.66 17.54 4.53
C TRP A 76 6.03 17.22 3.92
N VAL A 77 6.25 17.72 2.70
CA VAL A 77 7.57 17.83 2.11
C VAL A 77 8.05 19.26 2.33
N GLU A 78 9.11 19.39 3.13
CA GLU A 78 9.73 20.68 3.43
C GLU A 78 10.56 21.19 2.25
N LYS A 79 10.95 22.46 2.31
CA LYS A 79 11.75 23.12 1.25
C LYS A 79 13.12 22.46 1.02
N ASP A 80 13.67 21.80 2.03
CA ASP A 80 14.93 21.04 1.97
C ASP A 80 14.72 19.56 1.57
N GLY A 81 13.47 19.18 1.28
CA GLY A 81 13.07 17.83 0.93
C GLY A 81 12.79 16.91 2.12
N THR A 82 12.99 17.36 3.36
CA THR A 82 12.70 16.53 4.54
C THR A 82 11.21 16.28 4.70
N ILE A 83 10.87 15.18 5.38
CA ILE A 83 9.49 14.76 5.60
C ILE A 83 9.09 15.06 7.04
N THR A 84 7.97 15.75 7.23
CA THR A 84 7.46 16.08 8.57
C THR A 84 5.98 15.75 8.74
N ASN A 85 5.59 15.53 10.00
CA ASN A 85 4.21 15.29 10.43
C ASN A 85 3.45 14.20 9.62
N PRO A 86 4.00 12.97 9.51
CA PRO A 86 3.27 11.87 8.91
C PRO A 86 2.01 11.54 9.72
N THR A 87 0.87 11.47 9.04
CA THR A 87 -0.44 11.28 9.65
C THR A 87 -1.24 10.25 8.86
N ILE A 88 -1.79 9.25 9.55
CA ILE A 88 -2.72 8.30 8.94
C ILE A 88 -4.08 8.97 8.80
N LEU A 89 -4.55 9.16 7.57
CA LEU A 89 -5.88 9.68 7.27
C LEU A 89 -6.94 8.58 7.34
N LYS A 90 -6.58 7.38 6.88
CA LYS A 90 -7.42 6.18 6.94
C LYS A 90 -6.51 4.95 7.04
N GLY A 91 -6.58 4.28 8.19
CA GLY A 91 -5.83 3.06 8.47
C GLY A 91 -6.53 1.79 7.98
N LEU A 92 -5.82 0.67 8.07
CA LEU A 92 -6.36 -0.68 7.85
C LEU A 92 -6.32 -1.51 9.13
N HIS A 93 -5.18 -1.50 9.81
CA HIS A 93 -4.93 -2.27 11.01
C HIS A 93 -3.79 -1.60 11.79
N PRO A 94 -3.86 -1.48 13.13
CA PRO A 94 -2.88 -0.74 13.93
C PRO A 94 -1.41 -1.14 13.66
N ASP A 95 -1.14 -2.44 13.52
CA ASP A 95 0.21 -2.91 13.18
C ASP A 95 0.70 -2.38 11.82
N LEU A 96 -0.15 -2.42 10.78
CA LEU A 96 0.23 -1.94 9.45
C LEU A 96 0.38 -0.41 9.45
N ASP A 97 -0.54 0.29 10.10
CA ASP A 97 -0.54 1.75 10.22
C ASP A 97 0.76 2.24 10.91
N SER A 98 1.18 1.57 11.99
CA SER A 98 2.42 1.88 12.70
C SER A 98 3.68 1.67 11.85
N ILE A 99 3.68 0.61 11.02
CA ILE A 99 4.76 0.33 10.06
C ILE A 99 4.81 1.44 9.01
N ILE A 100 3.66 1.84 8.45
CA ILE A 100 3.60 2.93 7.47
C ILE A 100 4.16 4.23 8.05
N LEU A 101 3.74 4.63 9.25
CA LEU A 101 4.29 5.83 9.90
C LEU A 101 5.82 5.75 10.04
N THR A 102 6.34 4.58 10.41
CA THR A 102 7.78 4.34 10.51
C THR A 102 8.48 4.45 9.15
N ILE A 103 7.92 3.87 8.10
CA ILE A 103 8.47 3.93 6.73
C ILE A 103 8.52 5.36 6.23
N ILE A 104 7.42 6.11 6.36
CA ILE A 104 7.31 7.50 5.91
C ILE A 104 8.28 8.41 6.67
N THR A 105 8.41 8.22 7.98
CA THR A 105 9.37 8.99 8.80
C THR A 105 10.83 8.76 8.39
N ASN A 106 11.16 7.57 7.89
CA ASN A 106 12.52 7.18 7.49
C ASN A 106 12.77 7.31 5.98
N MET A 107 11.94 8.06 5.26
CA MET A 107 12.18 8.32 3.84
C MET A 107 13.44 9.17 3.63
N PRO A 108 14.16 8.94 2.52
CA PRO A 108 15.18 9.90 2.09
C PRO A 108 14.55 11.25 1.75
N ASN A 109 15.35 12.32 1.66
CA ASN A 109 14.85 13.63 1.25
C ASN A 109 14.23 13.56 -0.15
N TRP A 110 13.06 14.17 -0.29
CA TRP A 110 12.31 14.31 -1.55
C TRP A 110 12.80 15.54 -2.31
N LYS A 111 12.46 15.61 -3.60
CA LYS A 111 12.48 16.89 -4.30
C LYS A 111 11.29 17.72 -3.82
N PRO A 112 11.49 18.96 -3.37
CA PRO A 112 10.41 19.82 -2.92
C PRO A 112 9.52 20.25 -4.11
N ALA A 113 8.36 20.79 -3.80
CA ALA A 113 7.58 21.52 -4.80
C ALA A 113 8.29 22.83 -5.17
N LEU A 114 8.10 23.31 -6.40
CA LEU A 114 8.64 24.58 -6.86
C LEU A 114 7.50 25.54 -7.21
N GLU A 115 7.67 26.79 -6.79
CA GLU A 115 6.83 27.93 -7.19
C GLU A 115 7.77 29.07 -7.58
N ASN A 116 7.65 29.59 -8.80
CA ASN A 116 8.53 30.62 -9.36
C ASN A 116 10.03 30.27 -9.26
N GLY A 117 10.39 29.00 -9.48
CA GLY A 117 11.74 28.50 -9.33
C GLY A 117 12.25 28.34 -7.90
N GLU A 118 11.46 28.68 -6.88
CA GLU A 118 11.83 28.55 -5.47
C GLU A 118 11.19 27.33 -4.80
N PRO A 119 11.92 26.61 -3.93
CA PRO A 119 11.37 25.49 -3.19
C PRO A 119 10.35 25.94 -2.15
N ILE A 120 9.17 25.33 -2.19
CA ILE A 120 8.08 25.56 -1.25
C ILE A 120 7.75 24.30 -0.46
N ARG A 121 7.22 24.52 0.75
CA ARG A 121 6.65 23.45 1.57
C ARG A 121 5.30 23.07 0.98
N HIS A 122 5.03 21.77 0.83
CA HIS A 122 3.79 21.27 0.26
C HIS A 122 3.33 20.01 0.98
N ASP A 123 2.02 19.85 1.20
CA ASP A 123 1.45 18.63 1.74
C ASP A 123 1.36 17.55 0.65
N TYR A 124 1.63 16.31 1.00
CA TYR A 124 1.59 15.20 0.08
C TYR A 124 0.78 14.06 0.66
N PHE A 125 0.12 13.33 -0.22
CA PHE A 125 -0.80 12.26 0.12
C PHE A 125 -0.49 11.03 -0.72
N ILE A 126 -0.39 9.87 -0.05
CA ILE A 126 -0.12 8.60 -0.74
C ILE A 126 -1.02 7.49 -0.21
N PRO A 127 -1.72 6.76 -1.10
CA PRO A 127 -2.30 5.46 -0.77
C PRO A 127 -1.24 4.36 -0.87
N ILE A 128 -1.08 3.58 0.19
CA ILE A 128 -0.20 2.39 0.23
C ILE A 128 -1.06 1.14 0.35
N GLU A 129 -0.93 0.25 -0.63
CA GLU A 129 -1.73 -0.96 -0.73
C GLU A 129 -1.10 -2.12 0.03
N PHE A 130 -1.97 -2.92 0.66
CA PHE A 130 -1.64 -4.14 1.37
C PHE A 130 -2.52 -5.26 0.84
N ASN A 131 -1.89 -6.30 0.30
CA ASN A 131 -2.57 -7.51 -0.15
C ASN A 131 -2.12 -8.72 0.69
N PRO A 132 -3.03 -9.58 1.17
CA PRO A 132 -2.68 -10.81 1.89
C PRO A 132 -1.66 -11.70 1.17
N THR A 133 -1.62 -11.66 -0.17
CA THR A 133 -0.63 -12.38 -0.97
C THR A 133 0.80 -11.87 -0.75
N ASP A 134 1.01 -10.62 -0.32
CA ASP A 134 2.33 -10.09 0.02
C ASP A 134 2.95 -10.86 1.19
N TYR A 135 2.14 -11.23 2.19
CA TYR A 135 2.59 -12.08 3.30
C TYR A 135 3.00 -13.46 2.80
N GLN A 136 2.16 -14.08 1.95
CA GLN A 136 2.46 -15.39 1.39
C GLN A 136 3.76 -15.34 0.62
N ASN A 137 3.91 -14.39 -0.32
CA ASN A 137 5.10 -14.20 -1.15
C ASN A 137 6.38 -13.99 -0.33
N ALA A 138 6.33 -13.15 0.70
CA ALA A 138 7.45 -12.96 1.62
C ALA A 138 7.83 -14.27 2.32
N ARG A 139 6.84 -15.02 2.81
CA ARG A 139 7.06 -16.35 3.39
C ARG A 139 7.62 -17.34 2.37
N LEU A 140 7.16 -17.35 1.11
CA LEU A 140 7.71 -18.25 0.07
C LEU A 140 9.20 -17.95 -0.15
N GLN A 141 9.57 -16.67 -0.28
CA GLN A 141 10.96 -16.26 -0.51
C GLN A 141 11.88 -16.62 0.66
N ASP A 142 11.43 -16.38 1.89
CA ASP A 142 12.17 -16.77 3.10
C ASP A 142 12.34 -18.29 3.20
N GLN A 143 11.30 -19.05 2.84
CA GLN A 143 11.34 -20.50 2.86
C GLN A 143 12.24 -21.08 1.76
N GLU A 144 12.18 -20.57 0.53
CA GLU A 144 13.11 -20.96 -0.54
C GLU A 144 14.57 -20.67 -0.14
N LYS A 145 14.82 -19.50 0.48
CA LYS A 145 16.13 -19.15 1.03
C LYS A 145 16.54 -20.08 2.16
N TYR A 146 15.63 -20.46 3.06
CA TYR A 146 15.87 -21.44 4.12
C TYR A 146 16.26 -22.80 3.55
N TRP A 147 15.48 -23.35 2.62
CA TRP A 147 15.74 -24.65 2.01
C TRP A 147 17.08 -24.68 1.25
N ARG A 148 17.41 -23.59 0.55
CA ARG A 148 18.72 -23.42 -0.12
C ARG A 148 19.91 -23.38 0.83
N LYS A 149 19.78 -22.69 1.98
CA LYS A 149 20.92 -22.45 2.89
C LYS A 149 21.07 -23.49 4.00
N LYS A 150 19.96 -23.95 4.58
CA LYS A 150 19.94 -24.70 5.84
C LYS A 150 19.03 -25.93 5.80
N GLY A 151 17.82 -25.79 5.25
CA GLY A 151 16.77 -26.81 5.28
C GLY A 151 17.24 -28.14 4.71
N LYS A 152 17.88 -28.15 3.53
CA LYS A 152 18.43 -29.38 2.93
C LYS A 152 19.34 -30.13 3.91
N LYS A 153 20.32 -29.44 4.49
CA LYS A 153 21.27 -30.05 5.44
C LYS A 153 20.57 -30.62 6.68
N GLN A 154 19.59 -29.89 7.23
CA GLN A 154 18.83 -30.36 8.40
C GLN A 154 17.97 -31.57 8.08
N PHE A 155 17.28 -31.55 6.94
CA PHE A 155 16.45 -32.66 6.48
C PHE A 155 17.28 -33.95 6.32
N TYR A 156 18.38 -33.92 5.57
CA TYR A 156 19.20 -35.12 5.37
C TYR A 156 19.82 -35.63 6.67
N LYS A 157 20.19 -34.72 7.60
CA LYS A 157 20.66 -35.14 8.93
C LYS A 157 19.58 -35.95 9.65
N LYS A 158 18.35 -35.45 9.68
CA LYS A 158 17.21 -36.10 10.36
C LYS A 158 16.83 -37.41 9.66
N CYS A 159 16.66 -37.37 8.34
CA CYS A 159 16.29 -38.53 7.52
C CYS A 159 17.30 -39.69 7.64
N LEU A 160 18.59 -39.41 7.49
CA LEU A 160 19.62 -40.46 7.54
C LEU A 160 19.92 -40.92 8.97
N LYS A 161 20.05 -39.99 9.93
CA LYS A 161 20.59 -40.33 11.27
C LYS A 161 19.53 -40.61 12.32
N GLU A 162 18.41 -39.90 12.28
CA GLU A 162 17.37 -40.02 13.30
C GLU A 162 16.33 -41.06 12.89
N LEU A 163 16.09 -41.21 11.59
CA LEU A 163 15.06 -42.08 11.03
C LEU A 163 15.63 -43.34 10.34
N GLY A 164 16.95 -43.42 10.19
CA GLY A 164 17.65 -44.59 9.67
C GLY A 164 17.37 -44.91 8.20
N LYS A 165 16.93 -43.92 7.41
CA LYS A 165 16.64 -44.08 5.98
C LYS A 165 17.91 -44.08 5.14
N ASN A 166 17.84 -44.70 3.97
CA ASN A 166 18.94 -44.67 3.00
C ASN A 166 18.91 -43.39 2.15
N GLN A 167 19.99 -43.16 1.38
CA GLN A 167 20.14 -41.94 0.59
C GLN A 167 19.04 -41.78 -0.48
N SER A 168 18.67 -42.87 -1.17
CA SER A 168 17.63 -42.88 -2.22
C SER A 168 16.26 -42.52 -1.65
N GLU A 169 15.90 -43.12 -0.50
CA GLU A 169 14.67 -42.79 0.21
C GLU A 169 14.65 -41.29 0.56
N CYS A 170 15.73 -40.78 1.17
CA CYS A 170 15.80 -39.36 1.54
C CYS A 170 15.76 -38.43 0.33
N ASP A 171 16.38 -38.76 -0.79
CA ASP A 171 16.32 -37.96 -2.02
C ASP A 171 14.89 -37.89 -2.57
N CYS A 172 14.18 -39.01 -2.62
CA CYS A 172 12.77 -39.08 -3.01
C CYS A 172 11.89 -38.20 -2.10
N LEU A 173 12.07 -38.33 -0.79
CA LEU A 173 11.29 -37.60 0.21
C LEU A 173 11.58 -36.09 0.18
N PHE A 174 12.83 -35.72 -0.06
CA PHE A 174 13.21 -34.33 -0.25
C PHE A 174 12.50 -33.72 -1.47
N GLU A 175 12.44 -34.44 -2.59
CA GLU A 175 11.73 -33.99 -3.80
C GLU A 175 10.22 -33.83 -3.56
N ILE A 176 9.61 -34.69 -2.75
CA ILE A 176 8.21 -34.56 -2.34
C ILE A 176 8.04 -33.27 -1.53
N ILE A 177 8.84 -33.07 -0.47
CA ILE A 177 8.77 -31.87 0.38
C ILE A 177 8.93 -30.59 -0.43
N ILE A 178 9.88 -30.53 -1.35
CA ILE A 178 10.11 -29.33 -2.17
C ILE A 178 8.95 -29.06 -3.14
N LYS A 179 8.14 -30.07 -3.47
CA LYS A 179 6.96 -29.92 -4.35
C LYS A 179 5.67 -29.63 -3.59
N SER A 180 5.43 -30.30 -2.46
CA SER A 180 4.17 -30.18 -1.69
C SER A 180 4.25 -29.20 -0.52
N ASP A 181 5.38 -29.20 0.20
CA ASP A 181 5.48 -28.59 1.54
C ASP A 181 6.65 -27.61 1.67
N LYS A 182 7.08 -27.00 0.55
CA LYS A 182 8.22 -26.06 0.51
C LYS A 182 8.05 -24.81 1.38
N TYR A 183 6.91 -24.65 2.05
CA TYR A 183 6.55 -23.49 2.89
C TYR A 183 6.72 -23.74 4.40
N VAL A 184 7.22 -24.93 4.76
CA VAL A 184 7.34 -25.45 6.12
C VAL A 184 8.81 -25.71 6.43
N SER A 185 9.27 -25.40 7.65
CA SER A 185 10.64 -25.72 8.07
C SER A 185 10.79 -27.21 8.41
N VAL A 186 12.02 -27.74 8.43
CA VAL A 186 12.29 -29.15 8.80
C VAL A 186 11.77 -29.49 10.20
N GLU A 187 11.73 -28.51 11.10
CA GLU A 187 11.20 -28.64 12.45
C GLU A 187 9.66 -28.69 12.50
N GLU A 188 9.00 -28.06 11.53
CA GLU A 188 7.54 -28.01 11.43
C GLU A 188 6.96 -29.18 10.62
N ILE A 189 7.78 -29.92 9.85
CA ILE A 189 7.35 -31.09 9.08
C ILE A 189 7.18 -32.30 10.01
N ASN A 190 5.99 -32.92 9.96
CA ASN A 190 5.77 -34.24 10.50
C ASN A 190 6.41 -35.31 9.59
N LEU A 191 7.72 -35.49 9.75
CA LEU A 191 8.47 -36.40 8.89
C LEU A 191 7.98 -37.83 8.98
N VAL A 192 7.53 -38.29 10.15
CA VAL A 192 7.02 -39.65 10.34
C VAL A 192 5.79 -39.91 9.47
N GLU A 193 4.80 -39.03 9.54
CA GLU A 193 3.58 -39.11 8.72
C GLU A 193 3.89 -39.01 7.22
N LEU A 194 4.82 -38.13 6.83
CA LEU A 194 5.26 -38.02 5.44
C LEU A 194 5.82 -39.34 4.91
N PHE A 195 6.55 -40.10 5.73
CA PHE A 195 7.09 -41.41 5.32
C PHE A 195 6.04 -42.50 5.27
N GLU A 196 5.07 -42.48 6.18
CA GLU A 196 3.99 -43.48 6.21
C GLU A 196 3.04 -43.30 5.02
N THR A 197 2.90 -42.07 4.53
CA THR A 197 1.98 -41.71 3.45
C THR A 197 2.60 -41.73 2.05
N ASN A 198 3.93 -41.80 1.94
CA ASN A 198 4.63 -41.78 0.64
C ASN A 198 5.55 -42.99 0.47
N GLU A 199 5.35 -43.75 -0.62
CA GLU A 199 6.21 -44.87 -0.98
C GLU A 199 7.50 -44.40 -1.68
N CYS A 200 8.52 -44.05 -0.90
CA CYS A 200 9.89 -43.92 -1.41
C CYS A 200 10.62 -45.25 -1.23
N LYS A 201 11.04 -45.86 -2.35
CA LYS A 201 11.72 -47.17 -2.43
C LYS A 201 13.22 -47.01 -2.66
#